data_AF-A0A528AJX5-F1
#
_entry.id   AF-A0A528AJX5-F1
#
_cell.length_a   1.000
_cell.length_b   1.000
_cell.length_c   1.000
_cell.angle_alpha   90.00
_cell.angle_beta   90.00
_cell.angle_gamma   90.00
#
_symmetry.space_group_name_H-M   'P 1'
#
loop_
_entity.id
_entity.type
_entity.pdbx_description
1 polymer ?
#
loop_
_entity_poly.entity_id
_entity_poly.type
_entity_poly.pdbx_seq_one_letter_code
_entity_poly.pdbx_strand_id
1 'polypeptide(L)'
;REVVDEQQDDINRAGIGFKGFVPAVFARLLNEKFAAKVGNEALVRVTAPEQLVRNRKSLPDAWEASIIVSVFSDPKRAKGEAYTDVTEVEGRPAFRMLLPEYYTESCLSCHGEPKGEIDITGYPKEGGKAGDLGGAISIVLFK
;
A
#
# COMPACT_ATOMS: atom_id res chain seq x y z
N ARG A 1 15.14 0.61 8.97
CA ARG A 1 15.85 -0.69 9.13
C ARG A 1 15.20 -1.52 10.22
N GLU A 2 14.90 -0.93 11.39
CA GLU A 2 14.18 -1.54 12.53
C GLU A 2 13.15 -2.64 12.21
N VAL A 3 12.16 -2.39 11.33
CA VAL A 3 11.15 -3.40 10.99
C VAL A 3 11.77 -4.68 10.41
N VAL A 4 12.75 -4.57 9.53
CA VAL A 4 13.42 -5.74 8.93
C VAL A 4 14.32 -6.42 9.95
N ASP A 5 15.03 -5.63 10.77
CA ASP A 5 15.96 -6.14 11.77
C ASP A 5 15.21 -6.95 12.86
N GLU A 6 14.07 -6.45 13.32
CA GLU A 6 13.22 -7.09 14.33
C GLU A 6 12.45 -8.31 13.82
N GLN A 7 12.46 -8.56 12.50
CA GLN A 7 11.73 -9.67 11.88
C GLN A 7 12.67 -10.72 11.27
N GLN A 8 13.97 -10.62 11.53
CA GLN A 8 14.97 -11.56 10.99
C GLN A 8 14.68 -13.02 11.35
N ASP A 9 14.14 -13.30 12.54
CA ASP A 9 13.82 -14.66 12.97
C ASP A 9 12.70 -15.29 12.11
N ASP A 10 11.72 -14.49 11.70
CA ASP A 10 10.62 -14.93 10.84
C ASP A 10 11.06 -15.04 9.39
N ILE A 11 11.83 -14.05 8.91
CA ILE A 11 12.37 -14.00 7.55
C ILE A 11 13.29 -15.21 7.30
N ASN A 12 14.19 -15.51 8.24
CA ASN A 12 15.23 -16.54 8.08
C ASN A 12 14.85 -17.90 8.68
N ARG A 13 13.60 -18.08 9.13
CA ARG A 13 13.14 -19.31 9.82
C ARG A 13 13.45 -20.58 9.02
N ALA A 14 14.28 -21.49 9.51
CA ALA A 14 14.63 -22.70 8.75
C ALA A 14 13.41 -23.62 8.49
N GLY A 15 13.42 -24.36 7.37
CA GLY A 15 12.43 -25.42 7.09
C GLY A 15 11.01 -24.98 6.72
N ILE A 16 10.73 -23.67 6.69
CA ILE A 16 9.45 -23.11 6.24
C ILE A 16 9.61 -22.58 4.80
N GLY A 17 8.64 -22.78 3.91
CA GLY A 17 8.66 -22.13 2.59
C GLY A 17 8.21 -20.67 2.71
N PHE A 18 6.90 -20.49 2.82
CA PHE A 18 6.27 -19.18 2.96
C PHE A 18 6.30 -18.66 4.40
N LYS A 19 6.89 -17.48 4.62
CA LYS A 19 7.11 -16.92 5.96
C LYS A 19 6.01 -15.99 6.47
N GLY A 20 5.09 -15.56 5.60
CA GLY A 20 4.08 -14.57 5.95
C GLY A 20 4.59 -13.13 6.09
N PHE A 21 5.90 -12.87 6.02
CA PHE A 21 6.47 -11.52 6.01
C PHE A 21 6.39 -10.88 4.62
N VAL A 22 5.16 -10.50 4.23
CA VAL A 22 4.84 -9.91 2.92
C VAL A 22 4.89 -8.38 2.94
N PRO A 23 4.93 -7.70 1.78
CA PRO A 23 4.98 -6.24 1.72
C PRO A 23 3.90 -5.53 2.55
N ALA A 24 2.67 -6.06 2.59
CA ALA A 24 1.59 -5.50 3.41
C ALA A 24 1.87 -5.58 4.92
N VAL A 25 2.51 -6.66 5.39
CA VAL A 25 2.93 -6.81 6.80
C VAL A 25 4.06 -5.85 7.12
N PHE A 26 5.07 -5.77 6.24
CA PHE A 26 6.16 -4.81 6.37
C PHE A 26 5.63 -3.37 6.45
N ALA A 27 4.76 -2.98 5.52
CA ALA A 27 4.18 -1.64 5.47
C ALA A 27 3.40 -1.32 6.76
N ARG A 28 2.59 -2.25 7.27
CA ARG A 28 1.87 -2.05 8.54
C ARG A 28 2.83 -1.77 9.70
N LEU A 29 3.85 -2.62 9.87
CA LEU A 29 4.83 -2.48 10.96
C LEU A 29 5.64 -1.18 10.82
N LEU A 30 5.99 -0.80 9.59
CA LEU A 30 6.64 0.47 9.30
C LEU A 30 5.76 1.64 9.73
N ASN A 31 4.50 1.65 9.31
CA ASN A 31 3.56 2.73 9.62
C ASN A 31 3.35 2.88 11.14
N GLU A 32 3.21 1.76 11.85
CA GLU A 32 3.10 1.75 13.33
C GLU A 32 4.33 2.37 14.00
N LYS A 33 5.54 1.96 13.60
CA LYS A 33 6.78 2.54 14.14
C LYS A 33 6.99 3.98 13.73
N PHE A 34 6.65 4.33 12.50
CA PHE A 34 6.74 5.70 12.00
C PHE A 34 5.86 6.61 12.85
N ALA A 35 4.57 6.27 13.00
CA ALA A 35 3.62 7.01 13.82
C ALA A 35 4.08 7.13 15.28
N ALA A 36 4.63 6.06 15.86
CA ALA A 36 5.17 6.10 17.23
C ALA A 36 6.34 7.09 17.40
N LYS A 37 7.10 7.37 16.33
CA LYS A 37 8.25 8.29 16.35
C LYS A 37 7.88 9.72 16.01
N VAL A 38 7.04 9.92 15.00
CA VAL A 38 6.68 11.26 14.51
C VAL A 38 5.49 11.86 15.27
N GLY A 39 4.75 11.03 16.02
CA GLY A 39 3.57 11.47 16.75
C GLY A 39 2.51 12.03 15.79
N ASN A 40 2.04 13.24 16.09
CA ASN A 40 0.93 13.88 15.38
C ASN A 40 1.38 14.78 14.23
N GLU A 41 2.67 14.76 13.85
CA GLU A 41 3.25 15.61 12.81
C GLU A 41 3.04 15.04 11.40
N ALA A 42 3.01 13.71 11.26
CA ALA A 42 2.88 13.06 9.96
C ALA A 42 2.23 11.69 10.05
N LEU A 43 1.60 11.26 8.95
CA LEU A 43 1.08 9.91 8.77
C LEU A 43 1.61 9.33 7.46
N VAL A 44 1.89 8.04 7.46
CA VAL A 44 2.18 7.25 6.26
C VAL A 44 1.30 6.01 6.30
N ARG A 45 0.66 5.70 5.17
CA ARG A 45 -0.12 4.47 5.01
C ARG A 45 -0.04 3.93 3.59
N VAL A 46 -0.38 2.65 3.45
CA VAL A 46 -0.59 2.01 2.15
C VAL A 46 -2.09 1.79 1.98
N THR A 47 -2.59 2.19 0.82
CA THR A 47 -3.97 2.05 0.37
C THR A 47 -4.00 1.42 -1.02
N ALA A 48 -5.19 1.17 -1.57
CA ALA A 48 -5.36 0.66 -2.91
C ALA A 48 -6.74 1.07 -3.48
N PRO A 49 -6.99 0.87 -4.78
CA PRO A 49 -8.36 0.86 -5.30
C PRO A 49 -9.24 -0.05 -4.44
N GLU A 50 -10.41 0.42 -4.04
CA GLU A 50 -11.26 -0.22 -3.01
C GLU A 50 -11.52 -1.71 -3.29
N GLN A 51 -11.75 -2.07 -4.55
CA GLN A 51 -11.99 -3.43 -5.00
C GLN A 51 -10.78 -4.39 -4.85
N LEU A 52 -9.57 -3.86 -4.63
CA LEU A 52 -8.34 -4.64 -4.45
C LEU A 52 -7.94 -4.77 -2.97
N VAL A 53 -8.67 -4.09 -2.06
CA VAL A 53 -8.30 -4.04 -0.64
C VAL A 53 -8.68 -5.34 0.08
N ARG A 54 -7.67 -6.15 0.43
CA ARG A 54 -7.84 -7.37 1.25
C ARG A 54 -8.02 -7.09 2.74
N ASN A 55 -7.31 -6.09 3.26
CA ASN A 55 -7.39 -5.65 4.66
C ASN A 55 -8.15 -4.33 4.75
N ARG A 56 -9.32 -4.33 5.40
CA ARG A 56 -10.18 -3.14 5.53
C ARG A 56 -9.50 -1.93 6.18
N LYS A 57 -8.44 -2.12 6.97
CA LYS A 57 -7.65 -1.00 7.53
C LYS A 57 -6.85 -0.23 6.47
N SER A 58 -6.70 -0.79 5.28
CA SER A 58 -6.03 -0.18 4.12
C SER A 58 -7.03 0.39 3.10
N LEU A 59 -8.30 0.57 3.49
CA LEU A 59 -9.26 1.24 2.61
C LEU A 59 -8.83 2.69 2.35
N PRO A 60 -9.04 3.20 1.13
CA PRO A 60 -8.82 4.59 0.84
C PRO A 60 -9.83 5.46 1.58
N ASP A 61 -9.42 6.67 1.95
CA ASP A 61 -10.41 7.69 2.33
C ASP A 61 -11.01 8.34 1.09
N ALA A 62 -11.99 9.21 1.27
CA ALA A 62 -12.69 9.85 0.15
C ALA A 62 -11.76 10.65 -0.78
N TRP A 63 -10.73 11.31 -0.23
CA TRP A 63 -9.77 12.07 -1.03
C TRP A 63 -8.89 11.09 -1.83
N GLU A 64 -8.37 10.04 -1.21
CA GLU A 64 -7.54 9.05 -1.90
C GLU A 64 -8.32 8.30 -2.98
N ALA A 65 -9.54 7.86 -2.68
CA ALA A 65 -10.40 7.17 -3.62
C ALA A 65 -10.67 8.06 -4.86
N SER A 66 -10.93 9.35 -4.64
CA SER A 66 -11.10 10.33 -5.70
C SER A 66 -9.85 10.41 -6.59
N ILE A 67 -8.66 10.54 -6.02
CA ILE A 67 -7.40 10.64 -6.80
C ILE A 67 -7.08 9.33 -7.54
N ILE A 68 -7.27 8.18 -6.89
CA ILE A 68 -7.06 6.87 -7.52
C ILE A 68 -7.94 6.72 -8.78
N VAL A 69 -9.21 7.10 -8.68
CA VAL A 69 -10.18 6.96 -9.79
C VAL A 69 -9.98 8.05 -10.85
N SER A 70 -9.80 9.31 -10.45
CA SER A 70 -9.81 10.44 -11.40
C SER A 70 -8.44 10.77 -11.99
N VAL A 71 -7.36 10.49 -11.27
CA VAL A 71 -5.99 10.89 -11.67
C VAL A 71 -5.15 9.68 -12.08
N PHE A 72 -5.05 8.65 -11.23
CA PHE A 72 -4.16 7.52 -11.52
C PHE A 72 -4.69 6.56 -12.57
N SER A 73 -5.99 6.64 -12.88
CA SER A 73 -6.62 5.88 -13.96
C SER A 73 -6.50 6.58 -15.33
N ASP A 74 -5.94 7.78 -15.42
CA ASP A 74 -5.74 8.48 -16.71
C ASP A 74 -4.59 7.83 -17.49
N PRO A 75 -4.85 7.21 -18.67
CA PRO A 75 -3.82 6.56 -19.47
C PRO A 75 -2.80 7.54 -20.08
N LYS A 76 -3.10 8.85 -20.12
CA LYS A 76 -2.19 9.87 -20.66
C LYS A 76 -1.18 10.36 -19.63
N ARG A 77 -1.42 10.09 -18.36
CA ARG A 77 -0.52 10.50 -17.27
C ARG A 77 0.71 9.61 -17.24
N ALA A 78 1.87 10.19 -16.95
CA ALA A 78 3.07 9.41 -16.77
C ALA A 78 2.92 8.48 -15.54
N LYS A 79 3.23 7.20 -15.71
CA LYS A 79 3.18 6.23 -14.62
C LYS A 79 4.18 6.60 -13.53
N GLY A 80 3.78 6.43 -12.27
CA GLY A 80 4.64 6.64 -11.11
C GLY A 80 4.69 8.08 -10.59
N GLU A 81 4.09 9.05 -11.27
CA GLU A 81 4.04 10.42 -10.75
C GLU A 81 3.15 10.50 -9.50
N ALA A 82 3.64 11.17 -8.46
CA ALA A 82 2.84 11.46 -7.27
C ALA A 82 1.77 12.52 -7.57
N TYR A 83 0.65 12.47 -6.85
CA TYR A 83 -0.31 13.57 -6.75
C TYR A 83 -0.15 14.24 -5.40
N THR A 84 -0.12 15.57 -5.37
CA THR A 84 0.06 16.34 -4.14
C THR A 84 -1.02 17.40 -4.01
N ASP A 85 -1.45 17.65 -2.79
CA ASP A 85 -2.48 18.64 -2.49
C ASP A 85 -2.29 19.24 -1.09
N VAL A 86 -2.87 20.40 -0.83
CA VAL A 86 -2.96 20.98 0.52
C VAL A 86 -4.42 21.01 0.91
N THR A 87 -4.81 20.13 1.84
CA THR A 87 -6.19 19.91 2.23
C THR A 87 -6.28 19.59 3.72
N GLU A 88 -7.47 19.32 4.24
CA GLU A 88 -7.66 18.94 5.63
C GLU A 88 -7.67 17.42 5.82
N VAL A 89 -7.04 16.96 6.90
CA VAL A 89 -7.13 15.59 7.40
C VAL A 89 -7.57 15.68 8.85
N GLU A 90 -8.72 15.08 9.17
CA GLU A 90 -9.30 15.13 10.52
C GLU A 90 -9.44 16.57 11.09
N GLY A 91 -9.80 17.53 10.22
CA GLY A 91 -9.97 18.94 10.57
C GLY A 91 -8.66 19.70 10.80
N ARG A 92 -7.51 19.11 10.46
CA ARG A 92 -6.19 19.76 10.52
C ARG A 92 -5.68 20.03 9.11
N PRO A 93 -5.23 21.27 8.80
CA PRO A 93 -4.56 21.56 7.55
C PRO A 93 -3.31 20.68 7.37
N ALA A 94 -3.17 20.09 6.20
CA ALA A 94 -2.08 19.18 5.89
C ALA A 94 -1.67 19.29 4.42
N PHE A 95 -0.38 19.09 4.17
CA PHE A 95 0.09 18.69 2.86
C PHE A 95 -0.12 17.17 2.71
N ARG A 96 -0.78 16.75 1.63
CA ARG A 96 -0.99 15.35 1.30
C ARG A 96 -0.25 15.00 0.02
N MET A 97 0.32 13.80 -0.01
CA MET A 97 0.92 13.20 -1.18
C MET A 97 0.40 11.77 -1.33
N LEU A 98 0.00 11.42 -2.54
CA LEU A 98 -0.39 10.06 -2.91
C LEU A 98 0.54 9.60 -4.04
N LEU A 99 1.23 8.49 -3.84
CA LEU A 99 2.15 7.89 -4.80
C LEU A 99 1.54 6.58 -5.33
N PRO A 100 1.30 6.42 -6.64
CA PRO A 100 0.73 5.20 -7.19
C PRO A 100 1.75 4.05 -7.19
N GLU A 101 1.30 2.86 -6.81
CA GLU A 101 2.08 1.62 -6.82
C GLU A 101 1.51 0.66 -7.86
N TYR A 102 2.37 0.16 -8.75
CA TYR A 102 1.98 -0.72 -9.85
C TYR A 102 2.52 -2.12 -9.63
N TYR A 103 1.74 -3.13 -10.03
CA TYR A 103 2.21 -4.51 -9.93
C TYR A 103 3.45 -4.72 -10.81
N THR A 104 4.46 -5.32 -10.20
CA THR A 104 5.61 -5.90 -10.89
C THR A 104 5.41 -7.40 -11.06
N GLU A 105 6.26 -8.06 -11.84
CA GLU A 105 6.19 -9.52 -12.03
C GLU A 105 6.16 -10.30 -10.70
N SER A 106 6.94 -9.88 -9.70
CA SER A 106 6.94 -10.54 -8.39
C SER A 106 5.61 -10.42 -7.64
N CYS A 107 4.84 -9.35 -7.87
CA CYS A 107 3.52 -9.16 -7.27
C CYS A 107 2.50 -10.19 -7.79
N LEU A 108 2.66 -10.64 -9.03
CA LEU A 108 1.69 -11.49 -9.72
C LEU A 108 1.61 -12.91 -9.14
N SER A 109 2.61 -13.34 -8.37
CA SER A 109 2.57 -14.58 -7.60
C SER A 109 1.35 -14.67 -6.66
N CYS A 110 0.92 -13.52 -6.11
CA CYS A 110 -0.20 -13.43 -5.16
C CYS A 110 -1.38 -12.60 -5.69
N HIS A 111 -1.14 -11.65 -6.60
CA HIS A 111 -2.18 -10.75 -7.12
C HIS A 111 -2.57 -11.02 -8.57
N GLY A 112 -1.87 -11.93 -9.25
CA GLY A 112 -1.98 -12.14 -10.70
C GLY A 112 -3.17 -12.98 -11.15
N GLU A 113 -3.07 -13.55 -12.34
CA GLU A 113 -4.06 -14.48 -12.89
C GLU A 113 -3.77 -15.94 -12.50
N PRO A 114 -4.76 -16.85 -12.61
CA PRO A 114 -6.19 -16.58 -12.81
C PRO A 114 -6.85 -15.91 -11.59
N LYS A 115 -7.73 -14.95 -11.87
CA LYS A 115 -8.54 -14.27 -10.84
C LYS A 115 -9.34 -15.29 -10.02
N GLY A 116 -9.35 -15.14 -8.70
CA GLY A 116 -10.11 -16.00 -7.79
C GLY A 116 -9.38 -17.27 -7.34
N GLU A 117 -8.25 -17.63 -7.94
CA GLU A 117 -7.40 -18.70 -7.41
C GLU A 117 -6.86 -18.30 -6.04
N ILE A 118 -6.85 -19.22 -5.07
CA ILE A 118 -6.33 -18.95 -3.74
C ILE A 118 -4.80 -18.92 -3.79
N ASP A 119 -4.23 -17.80 -3.37
CA ASP A 119 -2.79 -17.63 -3.30
C ASP A 119 -2.18 -18.24 -2.02
N ILE A 120 -0.85 -18.13 -1.91
CA ILE A 120 -0.09 -18.65 -0.78
C ILE A 120 -0.41 -17.96 0.57
N THR A 121 -1.04 -16.80 0.53
CA THR A 121 -1.51 -16.05 1.72
C THR A 121 -2.91 -16.47 2.16
N GLY A 122 -3.60 -17.31 1.36
CA GLY A 122 -4.96 -17.77 1.62
C GLY A 122 -6.05 -16.86 1.07
N TYR A 123 -5.71 -15.87 0.24
CA TYR A 123 -6.67 -14.94 -0.35
C TYR A 123 -6.85 -15.22 -1.85
N PRO A 124 -8.04 -14.97 -2.42
CA PRO A 124 -8.24 -15.06 -3.86
C PRO A 124 -7.41 -13.98 -4.59
N LYS A 125 -6.69 -14.37 -5.64
CA LYS A 125 -5.96 -13.43 -6.50
C LYS A 125 -6.91 -12.43 -7.17
N GLU A 126 -6.46 -11.19 -7.32
CA GLU A 126 -7.23 -10.10 -7.94
C GLU A 126 -7.31 -10.22 -9.48
N GLY A 127 -6.41 -10.99 -10.11
CA GLY A 127 -6.31 -11.07 -11.57
C GLY A 127 -5.51 -9.94 -12.19
N GLY A 128 -4.60 -9.33 -11.45
CA GLY A 128 -3.77 -8.22 -11.92
C GLY A 128 -2.72 -8.64 -12.94
N LYS A 129 -2.21 -7.66 -13.68
CA LYS A 129 -1.13 -7.79 -14.65
C LYS A 129 0.01 -6.83 -14.32
N ALA A 130 1.20 -7.12 -14.82
CA ALA A 130 2.33 -6.23 -14.66
C ALA A 130 2.01 -4.84 -15.23
N GLY A 131 2.23 -3.80 -14.42
CA GLY A 131 1.94 -2.42 -14.75
C GLY A 131 0.50 -1.96 -14.44
N ASP A 132 -0.38 -2.83 -13.95
CA ASP A 132 -1.69 -2.43 -13.41
C ASP A 132 -1.50 -1.69 -12.07
N LEU A 133 -2.38 -0.73 -11.79
CA LEU A 133 -2.39 -0.03 -10.50
C LEU A 133 -2.84 -1.00 -9.39
N GLY A 134 -1.91 -1.35 -8.51
CA GLY A 134 -2.15 -2.30 -7.42
C GLY A 134 -2.35 -1.64 -6.07
N GLY A 135 -1.86 -0.42 -5.89
CA GLY A 135 -1.92 0.29 -4.62
C GLY A 135 -1.53 1.76 -4.72
N ALA A 136 -1.43 2.41 -3.57
CA ALA A 136 -0.81 3.71 -3.43
C ALA A 136 -0.23 3.90 -2.02
N ILE A 137 0.86 4.67 -1.92
CA ILE A 137 1.41 5.15 -0.65
C ILE A 137 0.83 6.54 -0.39
N SER A 138 0.17 6.71 0.74
CA SER A 138 -0.42 7.96 1.18
C SER A 138 0.41 8.55 2.31
N ILE A 139 0.81 9.81 2.14
CA ILE A 139 1.62 10.57 3.07
C ILE A 139 0.85 11.83 3.44
N VAL A 140 0.78 12.12 4.73
CA VAL A 140 0.19 13.33 5.28
C VAL A 140 1.26 14.01 6.12
N LEU A 141 1.50 15.29 5.87
CA LEU A 141 2.33 16.15 6.69
C LEU A 141 1.42 17.25 7.24
N PHE A 142 1.18 17.23 8.55
CA PHE A 142 0.35 18.24 9.18
C PHE A 142 1.10 19.57 9.27
N LYS A 143 0.34 20.67 9.26
CA LYS A 143 0.86 22.02 9.53
C LYS A 143 0.88 22.33 11.01
#